data_AF-A0A7J8VEX7-F1
#
_entry.id   AF-A0A7J8VEX7-F1
#
_cell.length_a   1.000
_cell.length_b   1.000
_cell.length_c   1.000
_cell.angle_alpha   90.00
_cell.angle_beta   90.00
_cell.angle_gamma   90.00
#
_symmetry.space_group_name_H-M   'P 1'
#
loop_
_entity.id
_entity.type
_entity.pdbx_description
1 polymer ?
#
loop_
_entity_poly.entity_id
_entity_poly.type
_entity_poly.pdbx_seq_one_letter_code
_entity_poly.pdbx_strand_id
1 'polypeptide(L)' 'MLKRQLSRLQTYLGKIKYMTRLPNIVIIVDLQEKYTALRECITLGIPTICLIDTNSDLGLADISICCAEACKR' A
#
# COMPACT_ATOMS: atom_id res chain seq x y z
N MET A 1 -17.36 10.14 23.94
CA MET A 1 -16.05 9.45 23.78
C MET A 1 -16.11 8.30 22.77
N LEU A 2 -17.02 7.33 22.93
CA LEU A 2 -17.19 6.18 22.01
C LEU A 2 -17.30 6.56 20.52
N LYS A 3 -18.13 7.56 20.18
CA LYS A 3 -18.31 7.99 18.78
C LYS A 3 -17.00 8.43 18.11
N ARG A 4 -16.10 9.08 18.86
CA ARG A 4 -14.80 9.56 18.34
C ARG A 4 -13.82 8.41 18.10
N GLN A 5 -13.84 7.39 18.97
CA GLN A 5 -13.05 6.18 18.76
C GLN A 5 -13.57 5.38 17.56
N LEU A 6 -14.89 5.27 17.42
CA LEU A 6 -15.52 4.60 16.28
C LEU A 6 -15.21 5.29 14.95
N SER A 7 -15.29 6.63 14.90
CA SER A 7 -14.90 7.39 13.70
C SER A 7 -13.43 7.19 13.34
N ARG A 8 -12.52 7.20 14.32
CA ARG A 8 -11.10 6.91 14.09
C ARG A 8 -10.90 5.51 13.51
N LEU A 9 -11.49 4.49 14.12
CA LEU A 9 -11.43 3.11 13.61
C LEU A 9 -11.98 3.00 12.18
N GLN A 10 -13.08 3.68 11.86
CA GLN A 10 -13.60 3.73 10.49
C GLN A 10 -12.65 4.40 9.51
N THR A 11 -11.97 5.49 9.89
CA THR A 11 -11.00 6.15 9.01
C THR A 11 -9.83 5.24 8.64
N TYR A 12 -9.29 4.47 9.60
CA TYR A 12 -8.12 3.62 9.38
C TYR A 12 -8.47 2.24 8.81
N LEU A 13 -9.46 1.56 9.40
CA LEU A 13 -9.80 0.16 9.08
C LEU A 13 -10.99 0.03 8.12
N GLY A 14 -11.74 1.12 7.87
CA GLY A 14 -12.91 1.08 6.99
C GLY A 14 -12.58 0.62 5.57
N LYS A 15 -11.37 0.94 5.09
CA LYS A 15 -10.91 0.58 3.73
C LYS A 15 -10.63 -0.91 3.56
N ILE A 16 -10.31 -1.63 4.64
CA ILE A 16 -10.03 -3.07 4.64
C ILE A 16 -11.15 -3.89 5.30
N LYS A 17 -12.26 -3.23 5.68
CA LYS A 17 -13.37 -3.85 6.42
C LYS A 17 -13.98 -5.07 5.72
N TYR A 18 -13.91 -5.10 4.39
CA TYR A 18 -14.49 -6.18 3.58
C TYR A 18 -13.49 -7.28 3.22
N MET A 19 -12.22 -7.17 3.64
CA MET A 19 -11.24 -8.24 3.42
C MET A 19 -11.52 -9.41 4.35
N THR A 20 -11.98 -10.53 3.78
CA THR A 20 -12.24 -11.79 4.50
C THR A 20 -11.04 -12.74 4.48
N ARG A 21 -10.09 -12.51 3.56
CA ARG A 21 -8.86 -13.29 3.38
C ARG A 21 -7.71 -12.36 3.00
N LEU A 22 -6.47 -12.87 3.08
CA LEU A 22 -5.30 -12.15 2.61
C LEU A 22 -5.41 -11.86 1.11
N PRO A 23 -5.00 -10.66 0.66
CA PRO A 23 -5.03 -10.32 -0.75
C PRO A 23 -4.01 -11.17 -1.52
N ASN A 24 -4.38 -11.60 -2.73
CA ASN A 24 -3.47 -12.32 -3.61
C ASN A 24 -2.42 -11.41 -4.26
N ILE A 25 -2.70 -10.11 -4.39
CA ILE A 25 -1.83 -9.10 -4.98
C ILE A 25 -2.06 -7.78 -4.23
N VAL A 26 -0.99 -7.03 -3.99
CA VAL A 26 -1.07 -5.68 -3.41
C VAL A 26 -0.48 -4.66 -4.37
N ILE A 27 -1.21 -3.56 -4.57
CA ILE A 27 -0.74 -2.43 -5.37
C ILE A 27 -0.34 -1.30 -4.42
N ILE A 28 0.93 -0.92 -4.45
CA ILE A 28 1.49 0.15 -3.61
C ILE A 28 1.77 1.35 -4.52
N VAL A 29 1.05 2.44 -4.26
CA VAL A 29 1.36 3.74 -4.85
C VAL A 29 2.26 4.48 -3.89
N ASP A 30 3.36 5.01 -4.42
CA ASP A 30 4.37 5.75 -3.68
C ASP A 30 5.11 4.91 -2.63
N LEU A 31 6.17 4.23 -3.08
CA LEU A 31 6.91 3.30 -2.24
C LEU A 31 7.66 4.02 -1.10
N GLN A 32 8.10 5.26 -1.30
CA GLN A 32 8.84 6.02 -0.30
C GLN A 32 8.01 6.25 0.96
N GLU A 33 6.74 6.66 0.81
CA GLU A 33 5.85 6.85 1.96
C GLU A 33 5.33 5.54 2.57
N LYS A 34 5.33 4.44 1.79
CA LYS A 34 4.66 3.18 2.18
C LYS A 34 5.60 1.99 2.32
N TYR A 35 6.87 2.24 2.64
CA TYR A 35 7.87 1.19 2.79
C TYR A 35 7.47 0.09 3.78
N THR A 36 6.79 0.42 4.88
CA THR A 36 6.30 -0.55 5.87
C THR A 36 5.31 -1.54 5.25
N ALA A 37 4.38 -1.08 4.42
CA ALA A 37 3.41 -1.95 3.76
C ALA A 37 4.09 -2.94 2.80
N LEU A 38 5.15 -2.49 2.12
CA LEU A 38 5.94 -3.36 1.25
C LEU A 38 6.69 -4.43 2.07
N ARG A 39 7.31 -4.08 3.20
CA ARG A 39 7.95 -5.08 4.09
C ARG A 39 6.96 -6.10 4.64
N GLU A 40 5.76 -5.67 5.01
CA GLU A 40 4.70 -6.57 5.46
C GLU A 40 4.30 -7.55 4.34
N CYS A 41 4.13 -7.06 3.11
CA CYS A 41 3.80 -7.91 1.96
C CYS A 41 4.90 -8.93 1.67
N ILE A 42 6.17 -8.53 1.70
CA ILE A 42 7.31 -9.45 1.52
C ILE A 42 7.34 -10.51 2.62
N THR A 43 7.11 -10.11 3.86
CA THR A 43 7.10 -11.04 5.00
C THR A 43 5.96 -12.05 4.87
N LEU A 44 4.83 -11.64 4.32
CA LEU A 44 3.67 -12.49 4.05
C LEU A 44 3.77 -13.27 2.74
N GLY A 45 4.80 -13.03 1.92
CA GLY A 45 4.96 -13.65 0.60
C GLY A 45 3.89 -13.23 -0.41
N ILE A 46 3.34 -12.03 -0.25
CA ILE A 46 2.30 -11.49 -1.14
C ILE A 46 2.98 -10.70 -2.26
N PRO A 47 2.72 -11.02 -3.53
CA PRO A 47 3.32 -10.31 -4.66
C PRO A 47 2.85 -8.85 -4.69
N THR A 48 3.79 -7.95 -4.95
CA THR A 48 3.55 -6.50 -4.91
C THR A 48 3.79 -5.82 -6.26
N ILE A 49 2.83 -4.99 -6.67
CA ILE A 49 2.96 -4.09 -7.82
C ILE A 49 3.17 -2.69 -7.27
N CYS A 50 4.31 -2.07 -7.57
CA CYS A 50 4.65 -0.75 -7.07
C CYS A 50 4.62 0.29 -8.18
N LEU A 51 3.89 1.37 -7.94
CA LEU A 51 3.90 2.56 -8.79
C LEU A 51 4.99 3.49 -8.26
N ILE A 52 6.08 3.59 -9.02
CA ILE A 52 7.32 4.22 -8.58
C ILE A 52 7.56 5.48 -9.41
N ASP A 53 8.00 6.53 -8.73
CA ASP A 53 8.50 7.73 -9.38
C ASP A 53 10.02 7.64 -9.61
N THR A 54 10.51 8.43 -10.57
CA THR A 54 11.90 8.59 -11.03
C THR A 54 12.97 8.61 -9.92
N ASN A 55 12.62 8.97 -8.69
CA ASN A 55 13.54 9.06 -7.55
C ASN A 55 13.53 7.86 -6.58
N SER A 56 12.74 6.80 -6.80
CA SER A 56 12.63 5.70 -5.81
C SER A 56 13.46 4.46 -6.18
N ASP A 57 14.12 3.89 -5.20
CA ASP A 57 14.96 2.70 -5.33
C ASP A 57 14.12 1.43 -5.58
N LEU A 58 14.43 0.68 -6.64
CA LEU A 58 13.60 -0.39 -7.23
C LEU A 58 13.81 -1.78 -6.59
N GLY A 59 14.75 -1.92 -5.66
CA GLY A 59 15.28 -3.24 -5.26
C GLY A 59 14.35 -4.18 -4.49
N LEU A 60 13.12 -3.76 -4.16
CA LEU A 60 12.26 -4.47 -3.22
C LEU A 60 10.86 -4.82 -3.77
N ALA A 61 10.48 -4.37 -4.96
CA ALA A 61 9.16 -4.63 -5.55
C ALA A 61 9.24 -5.75 -6.61
N ASP A 62 8.25 -6.65 -6.66
CA ASP A 62 8.18 -7.70 -7.70
C ASP A 62 7.96 -7.11 -9.09
N ILE A 63 7.04 -6.14 -9.19
CA ILE A 63 6.72 -5.47 -10.45
C ILE A 63 6.69 -3.97 -10.18
N SER A 64 7.62 -3.23 -10.77
CA SER A 64 7.66 -1.77 -10.71
C SER A 64 7.12 -1.15 -12.00
N ILE A 65 6.09 -0.31 -11.88
CA ILE A 65 5.58 0.50 -12.98
C ILE A 65 6.09 1.93 -12.76
N CYS A 66 6.99 2.39 -13.64
CA CYS A 66 7.44 3.78 -13.64
C CYS A 66 6.31 4.67 -14.18
N CYS A 67 5.74 5.50 -13.33
CA CYS A 67 4.79 6.53 -13.72
C CYS A 67 5.40 7.90 -13.43
N ALA A 68 5.45 8.78 -14.44
CA ALA A 68 5.87 10.16 -14.24
C ALA A 68 4.92 10.88 -13.24
N GLU A 69 5.48 11.65 -12.29
CA GLU A 69 4.72 12.39 -11.25
C GLU A 69 3.49 13.15 -11.75
N ALA A 70 3.48 13.61 -13.01
CA ALA A 70 2.35 14.31 -13.62
C ALA A 70 1.04 13.49 -13.67
N CYS A 71 1.09 12.16 -13.57
CA CYS A 71 -0.08 11.28 -13.56
C CYS A 71 -0.59 10.89 -12.16
N LYS A 72 0.06 11.32 -11.08
CA LYS A 72 -0.36 10.97 -9.70
C LYS A 72 -1.48 11.87 -9.13
N ARG A 73 -1.91 12.91 -9.85
CA ARG A 73 -2.86 13.93 -9.37
C ARG A 73 -4.29 13.68 -9.81
#